data_AF-A0A1N7K3D9-F1
#
_entry.id   AF-A0A1N7K3D9-F1
#
_cell.length_a   1.000
_cell.length_b   1.000
_cell.length_c   1.000
_cell.angle_alpha   90.00
_cell.angle_beta   90.00
_cell.angle_gamma   90.00
#
_symmetry.space_group_name_H-M   'P 1'
#
loop_
_entity.id
_entity.type
_entity.pdbx_description
1 polymer ?
#
loop_
_entity_poly.entity_id
_entity_poly.type
_entity_poly.pdbx_seq_one_letter_code
_entity_poly.pdbx_strand_id
1 'polypeptide(L)'
;MKLSGIFGAVFIVFLFSCHKKEEKEPVLSDLLIEDFDCTKDAVFDTLNVPHHLLKIVKDISSLNVYETDQGGKGSIGTPANFKNFQKLYNNASEQELLSLTNNKNSVVAVYAAIGLSEKNNKYIVPVFQKILNRKETIPIQNGCLLSDDHPAEPLYWKYYNQLKPEELKSDQYLKQLDSMLLFIPDSSELILTTALRNRTYSDGLNKQIAKLAFENHRTPALLYLNSWHKKDYADPLQKEFIRLIENNSIDNEHRRYYLSILLSFNNKENKKIILNYISKDSQWKEEDLIISQLENSGITSEDYN
;
A
#
# COMPACT_ATOMS: atom_id res chain seq x y z
N MET A 1 -51.14 25.88 63.46
CA MET A 1 -52.31 25.44 64.25
C MET A 1 -53.23 24.67 63.30
N LYS A 2 -53.67 23.47 63.72
CA LYS A 2 -54.58 22.51 63.07
C LYS A 2 -54.02 21.56 61.99
N LEU A 3 -53.63 20.40 62.52
CA LEU A 3 -53.77 19.05 61.97
C LEU A 3 -55.19 18.76 61.43
N SER A 4 -55.28 17.90 60.42
CA SER A 4 -56.13 16.67 60.34
C SER A 4 -55.97 16.11 58.91
N GLY A 5 -55.38 14.93 58.65
CA GLY A 5 -55.97 13.59 58.88
C GLY A 5 -56.89 13.24 57.69
N ILE A 6 -56.80 12.13 56.94
CA ILE A 6 -56.70 10.73 57.39
C ILE A 6 -56.70 9.80 56.13
N PHE A 7 -55.83 8.77 56.16
CA PHE A 7 -55.99 7.35 55.73
C PHE A 7 -55.88 6.83 54.28
N GLY A 8 -55.07 5.75 54.19
CA GLY A 8 -55.31 4.53 53.41
C GLY A 8 -54.31 4.31 52.26
N ALA A 9 -53.56 3.22 52.12
CA ALA A 9 -53.35 1.98 52.86
C ALA A 9 -52.06 1.35 52.28
N VAL A 10 -51.26 0.70 53.13
CA VAL A 10 -50.12 -0.13 52.73
C VAL A 10 -50.64 -1.47 52.21
N PHE A 11 -50.17 -1.92 51.04
CA PHE A 11 -50.13 -3.35 50.71
C PHE A 11 -48.81 -3.67 50.02
N ILE A 12 -47.91 -4.28 50.79
CA ILE A 12 -46.77 -5.04 50.30
C ILE A 12 -47.31 -6.42 49.92
N VAL A 13 -47.11 -6.82 48.66
CA VAL A 13 -47.14 -8.23 48.27
C VAL A 13 -45.84 -8.53 47.54
N PHE A 14 -44.90 -9.14 48.28
CA PHE A 14 -43.83 -9.93 47.71
C PHE A 14 -44.45 -11.21 47.13
N LEU A 15 -44.37 -11.39 45.82
CA LEU A 15 -44.40 -12.72 45.23
C LEU A 15 -43.09 -12.94 44.49
N PHE A 16 -42.26 -13.76 45.13
CA PHE A 16 -41.19 -14.51 44.50
C PHE A 16 -41.75 -15.26 43.29
N SER A 17 -41.20 -14.98 42.12
CA SER A 17 -41.11 -15.99 41.07
C SER A 17 -39.72 -15.93 40.46
N CYS A 18 -38.90 -16.88 40.89
CA CYS A 18 -37.69 -17.29 40.19
C CYS A 18 -38.06 -17.66 38.75
N HIS A 19 -37.57 -16.92 37.77
CA HIS A 19 -37.21 -17.51 36.49
C HIS A 19 -35.75 -17.14 36.21
N LYS A 20 -34.95 -18.21 36.12
CA LYS A 20 -33.53 -18.22 35.78
C LYS A 20 -33.27 -17.26 34.61
N LYS A 21 -32.38 -16.29 34.81
CA LYS A 21 -31.63 -15.71 33.70
C LYS A 21 -30.75 -16.83 33.15
N GLU A 22 -31.05 -17.29 31.94
CA GLU A 22 -30.10 -18.07 31.17
C GLU A 22 -28.88 -17.18 30.88
N GLU A 23 -27.76 -17.49 31.53
CA GLU A 23 -26.45 -17.17 30.98
C GLU A 23 -26.33 -17.95 29.68
N LYS A 24 -26.44 -17.25 28.55
CA LYS A 24 -26.03 -17.82 27.26
C LYS A 24 -24.51 -17.82 27.25
N GLU A 25 -23.92 -19.01 27.26
CA GLU A 25 -22.54 -19.22 26.83
C GLU A 25 -22.35 -18.58 25.45
N PRO A 26 -21.20 -17.92 25.19
CA PRO A 26 -20.92 -17.34 23.89
C PRO A 26 -20.87 -18.46 22.86
N VAL A 27 -21.68 -18.32 21.80
CA VAL A 27 -21.63 -19.24 20.67
C VAL A 27 -20.31 -18.97 19.95
N LEU A 28 -19.58 -20.04 19.60
CA LEU A 28 -18.27 -20.00 18.91
C LEU A 28 -18.26 -19.20 17.59
N SER A 29 -19.43 -18.74 17.11
CA SER A 29 -19.59 -17.79 15.99
C SER A 29 -19.25 -16.34 16.34
N ASP A 30 -19.23 -15.97 17.63
CA ASP A 30 -18.95 -14.60 18.10
C ASP A 30 -17.44 -14.32 18.22
N LEU A 31 -16.58 -15.21 17.72
CA LEU A 31 -15.12 -15.14 17.83
C LEU A 31 -14.36 -15.13 16.50
N LEU A 32 -15.04 -15.18 15.35
CA LEU A 32 -14.39 -15.12 14.04
C LEU A 32 -15.28 -14.40 13.02
N ILE A 33 -15.25 -13.08 13.03
CA ILE A 33 -15.29 -12.15 11.88
C ILE A 33 -15.19 -10.76 12.54
N GLU A 34 -14.05 -10.09 12.37
CA GLU A 34 -14.03 -8.64 12.52
C GLU A 34 -14.98 -8.09 11.45
N ASP A 35 -16.08 -7.48 11.91
CA ASP A 35 -17.04 -6.79 11.06
C ASP A 35 -16.32 -5.58 10.44
N PHE A 36 -15.75 -5.79 9.24
CA PHE A 36 -15.29 -4.73 8.37
C PHE A 36 -16.54 -4.04 7.81
N ASP A 37 -16.92 -2.89 8.37
CA ASP A 37 -18.03 -2.09 7.83
C ASP A 37 -17.58 -1.37 6.56
N CYS A 38 -17.55 -2.08 5.43
CA CYS A 38 -17.19 -1.56 4.10
C CYS A 38 -18.20 -0.53 3.56
N THR A 39 -19.30 -0.29 4.28
CA THR A 39 -20.47 0.45 3.76
C THR A 39 -20.54 1.90 4.21
N LYS A 40 -19.76 2.31 5.23
CA LYS A 40 -19.85 3.65 5.80
C LYS A 40 -19.49 4.80 4.85
N ASP A 41 -18.72 4.53 3.80
CA ASP A 41 -18.28 5.52 2.82
C ASP A 41 -18.72 5.22 1.37
N ALA A 42 -19.69 4.34 1.17
CA ALA A 42 -20.16 3.96 -0.16
C ALA A 42 -20.83 5.15 -0.89
N VAL A 43 -20.09 5.78 -1.81
CA VAL A 43 -20.62 6.82 -2.70
C VAL A 43 -21.39 6.17 -3.84
N PHE A 44 -22.69 6.47 -3.94
CA PHE A 44 -23.53 6.07 -5.07
C PHE A 44 -23.66 7.22 -6.08
N ASP A 45 -22.83 7.19 -7.10
CA ASP A 45 -22.90 8.15 -8.21
C ASP A 45 -23.58 7.53 -9.42
N THR A 46 -24.81 7.97 -9.67
CA THR A 46 -25.60 7.57 -10.83
C THR A 46 -25.51 8.59 -11.97
N LEU A 47 -24.80 9.70 -11.77
CA LEU A 47 -24.61 10.72 -12.78
C LEU A 47 -23.80 10.12 -13.94
N ASN A 48 -24.30 10.26 -15.17
CA ASN A 48 -23.64 9.75 -16.38
C ASN A 48 -23.45 8.22 -16.42
N VAL A 49 -24.17 7.46 -15.59
CA VAL A 49 -24.21 6.00 -15.67
C VAL A 49 -25.32 5.57 -16.63
N PRO A 50 -25.00 4.84 -17.73
CA PRO A 50 -26.00 4.33 -18.65
C PRO A 50 -27.04 3.45 -17.93
N HIS A 51 -28.31 3.55 -18.32
CA HIS A 51 -29.41 2.87 -17.63
C HIS A 51 -29.18 1.35 -17.50
N HIS A 52 -28.62 0.71 -18.53
CA HIS A 52 -28.36 -0.72 -18.52
C HIS A 52 -27.20 -1.15 -17.59
N LEU A 53 -26.36 -0.21 -17.15
CA LEU A 53 -25.25 -0.45 -16.22
C LEU A 53 -25.57 -0.05 -14.77
N LEU A 54 -26.69 0.65 -14.52
CA LEU A 54 -27.04 1.19 -13.19
C LEU A 54 -26.98 0.14 -12.09
N LYS A 55 -27.54 -1.06 -12.34
CA LYS A 55 -27.52 -2.13 -11.35
C LYS A 55 -26.10 -2.60 -11.06
N ILE A 56 -25.29 -2.83 -12.10
CA ILE A 56 -23.91 -3.30 -11.95
C ILE A 56 -23.07 -2.26 -11.18
N VAL A 57 -23.18 -0.99 -11.54
CA VAL A 57 -22.47 0.11 -10.86
C VAL A 57 -22.91 0.22 -9.40
N LYS A 58 -24.22 0.14 -9.13
CA LYS A 58 -24.74 0.14 -7.76
C LYS A 58 -24.21 -1.04 -6.94
N ASP A 59 -24.19 -2.24 -7.51
CA ASP A 59 -23.69 -3.43 -6.84
C ASP A 59 -22.19 -3.27 -6.49
N ILE A 60 -21.38 -2.70 -7.40
CA ILE A 60 -19.97 -2.37 -7.14
C ILE A 60 -19.81 -1.33 -6.03
N SER A 61 -20.52 -0.20 -6.15
CA SER A 61 -20.48 0.89 -5.18
C SER A 61 -20.93 0.45 -3.78
N SER A 62 -21.85 -0.51 -3.69
CA SER A 62 -22.39 -0.98 -2.40
C SER A 62 -21.36 -1.75 -1.59
N LEU A 63 -20.47 -2.49 -2.26
CA LEU A 63 -19.39 -3.22 -1.62
C LEU A 63 -18.15 -2.33 -1.39
N ASN A 64 -17.93 -1.34 -2.25
CA ASN A 64 -16.90 -0.30 -2.12
C ASN A 64 -15.48 -0.82 -1.81
N VAL A 65 -15.14 -2.01 -2.31
CA VAL A 65 -13.82 -2.62 -2.22
C VAL A 65 -13.37 -3.08 -3.61
N TYR A 66 -12.10 -2.84 -3.96
CA TYR A 66 -11.51 -3.43 -5.15
C TYR A 66 -11.03 -4.85 -4.83
N GLU A 67 -11.71 -5.85 -5.39
CA GLU A 67 -11.36 -7.27 -5.27
C GLU A 67 -10.72 -7.81 -6.57
N THR A 68 -9.68 -8.63 -6.43
CA THR A 68 -9.10 -9.43 -7.53
C THR A 68 -9.89 -10.74 -7.76
N ASP A 69 -9.45 -11.57 -8.71
CA ASP A 69 -10.09 -12.86 -9.01
C ASP A 69 -9.85 -13.92 -7.93
N GLN A 70 -8.83 -13.73 -7.09
CA GLN A 70 -8.47 -14.62 -6.00
C GLN A 70 -9.24 -14.25 -4.73
N GLY A 71 -10.01 -15.20 -4.20
CA GLY A 71 -10.57 -15.10 -2.86
C GLY A 71 -9.57 -15.52 -1.78
N GLY A 72 -9.88 -15.24 -0.51
CA GLY A 72 -9.06 -15.64 0.63
C GLY A 72 -8.88 -17.17 0.74
N LYS A 73 -7.88 -17.61 1.52
CA LYS A 73 -7.66 -19.03 1.82
C LYS A 73 -8.93 -19.66 2.38
N GLY A 74 -9.39 -20.74 1.75
CA GLY A 74 -10.63 -21.43 2.11
C GLY A 74 -11.90 -20.80 1.54
N SER A 75 -11.80 -19.71 0.78
CA SER A 75 -12.94 -19.15 0.05
C SER A 75 -13.40 -20.12 -1.03
N ILE A 76 -14.71 -20.30 -1.11
CA ILE A 76 -15.34 -21.10 -2.15
C ILE A 76 -15.95 -20.12 -3.16
N GLY A 77 -15.21 -19.86 -4.23
CA GLY A 77 -15.68 -19.11 -5.39
C GLY A 77 -15.12 -17.70 -5.52
N THR A 78 -15.46 -17.07 -6.65
CA THR A 78 -14.93 -15.76 -7.04
C THR A 78 -15.52 -14.64 -6.19
N PRO A 79 -14.70 -13.64 -5.76
CA PRO A 79 -15.15 -12.48 -5.00
C PRO A 79 -16.30 -11.72 -5.68
N ALA A 80 -17.16 -11.08 -4.87
CA ALA A 80 -18.43 -10.53 -5.34
C ALA A 80 -18.24 -9.32 -6.27
N ASN A 81 -17.34 -8.41 -5.92
CA ASN A 81 -17.00 -7.25 -6.73
C ASN A 81 -16.18 -7.62 -7.96
N PHE A 82 -15.36 -8.67 -7.90
CA PHE A 82 -14.75 -9.20 -9.12
C PHE A 82 -15.81 -9.76 -10.09
N LYS A 83 -16.82 -10.49 -9.61
CA LYS A 83 -17.96 -10.92 -10.45
C LYS A 83 -18.71 -9.73 -11.04
N ASN A 84 -18.91 -8.66 -10.26
CA ASN A 84 -19.58 -7.46 -10.76
C ASN A 84 -18.73 -6.71 -11.79
N PHE A 85 -17.41 -6.66 -11.60
CA PHE A 85 -16.47 -6.19 -12.60
C PHE A 85 -16.56 -6.97 -13.91
N GLN A 86 -16.59 -8.31 -13.84
CA GLN A 86 -16.76 -9.14 -15.05
C GLN A 86 -18.06 -8.80 -15.79
N LYS A 87 -19.17 -8.57 -15.07
CA LYS A 87 -20.42 -8.09 -15.68
C LYS A 87 -20.24 -6.71 -16.31
N LEU A 88 -19.60 -5.76 -15.61
CA LEU A 88 -19.34 -4.41 -16.13
C LEU A 88 -18.52 -4.48 -17.43
N TYR A 89 -17.41 -5.20 -17.40
CA TYR A 89 -16.51 -5.39 -18.54
C TYR A 89 -17.21 -6.00 -19.76
N ASN A 90 -18.08 -7.00 -19.55
CA ASN A 90 -18.76 -7.70 -20.63
C ASN A 90 -19.92 -6.88 -21.24
N ASN A 91 -20.57 -6.01 -20.46
CA ASN A 91 -21.77 -5.29 -20.92
C ASN A 91 -21.50 -3.85 -21.37
N ALA A 92 -20.45 -3.21 -20.86
CA ALA A 92 -20.13 -1.83 -21.18
C ALA A 92 -19.30 -1.70 -22.47
N SER A 93 -19.60 -0.69 -23.28
CA SER A 93 -18.75 -0.23 -24.38
C SER A 93 -17.49 0.48 -23.89
N GLU A 94 -16.49 0.68 -24.76
CA GLU A 94 -15.29 1.47 -24.43
C GLU A 94 -15.66 2.88 -23.97
N GLN A 95 -16.61 3.54 -24.64
CA GLN A 95 -17.05 4.90 -24.31
C GLN A 95 -17.72 4.97 -22.93
N GLU A 96 -18.49 3.95 -22.58
CA GLU A 96 -19.15 3.88 -21.27
C GLU A 96 -18.15 3.61 -20.14
N LEU A 97 -17.20 2.70 -20.35
CA LEU A 97 -16.09 2.51 -19.40
C LEU A 97 -15.28 3.79 -19.24
N LEU A 98 -14.97 4.50 -20.34
CA LEU A 98 -14.29 5.78 -20.30
C LEU A 98 -15.09 6.82 -19.50
N SER A 99 -16.41 6.90 -19.70
CA SER A 99 -17.28 7.78 -18.91
C SER A 99 -17.21 7.44 -17.41
N LEU A 100 -17.31 6.14 -17.08
CA LEU A 100 -17.29 5.64 -15.71
C LEU A 100 -15.98 5.87 -14.96
N THR A 101 -14.86 6.13 -15.65
CA THR A 101 -13.62 6.60 -14.96
C THR A 101 -13.80 7.95 -14.24
N ASN A 102 -14.86 8.72 -14.56
CA ASN A 102 -15.26 9.95 -13.85
C ASN A 102 -16.17 9.69 -12.65
N ASN A 103 -16.61 8.46 -12.41
CA ASN A 103 -17.56 8.19 -11.33
C ASN A 103 -16.97 8.62 -9.98
N LYS A 104 -17.78 9.24 -9.11
CA LYS A 104 -17.30 9.71 -7.80
C LYS A 104 -16.88 8.55 -6.89
N ASN A 105 -17.43 7.36 -7.08
CA ASN A 105 -16.96 6.17 -6.39
C ASN A 105 -15.64 5.70 -7.02
N SER A 106 -14.55 5.75 -6.24
CA SER A 106 -13.22 5.37 -6.73
C SER A 106 -13.11 3.91 -7.14
N VAL A 107 -13.80 2.99 -6.46
CA VAL A 107 -13.80 1.56 -6.84
C VAL A 107 -14.46 1.35 -8.21
N VAL A 108 -15.60 2.02 -8.47
CA VAL A 108 -16.22 2.00 -9.81
C VAL A 108 -15.28 2.57 -10.85
N ALA A 109 -14.63 3.71 -10.57
CA ALA A 109 -13.72 4.35 -11.50
C ALA A 109 -12.49 3.48 -11.80
N VAL A 110 -11.95 2.77 -10.80
CA VAL A 110 -10.83 1.83 -10.95
C VAL A 110 -11.22 0.61 -11.78
N TYR A 111 -12.38 -0.01 -11.50
CA TYR A 111 -12.85 -1.12 -12.32
C TYR A 111 -13.13 -0.72 -13.77
N ALA A 112 -13.71 0.47 -13.98
CA ALA A 112 -13.91 1.02 -15.30
C ALA A 112 -12.58 1.29 -16.03
N ALA A 113 -11.58 1.81 -15.31
CA ALA A 113 -10.25 2.05 -15.83
C ALA A 113 -9.54 0.76 -16.25
N ILE A 114 -9.56 -0.26 -15.40
CA ILE A 114 -9.00 -1.58 -15.68
C ILE A 114 -9.69 -2.19 -16.90
N GLY A 115 -11.03 -2.24 -16.89
CA GLY A 115 -11.79 -2.81 -18.00
C GLY A 115 -11.54 -2.08 -19.32
N LEU A 116 -11.37 -0.74 -19.29
CA LEU A 116 -11.04 0.04 -20.47
C LEU A 116 -9.62 -0.28 -20.98
N SER A 117 -8.64 -0.40 -20.10
CA SER A 117 -7.28 -0.79 -20.48
C SER A 117 -7.23 -2.20 -21.07
N GLU A 118 -7.97 -3.15 -20.50
CA GLU A 118 -8.04 -4.53 -21.00
C GLU A 118 -8.66 -4.62 -22.40
N LYS A 119 -9.65 -3.77 -22.70
CA LYS A 119 -10.20 -3.69 -24.06
C LYS A 119 -9.24 -3.01 -25.02
N ASN A 120 -8.54 -1.97 -24.57
CA ASN A 120 -7.71 -1.15 -25.44
C ASN A 120 -6.60 -0.42 -24.67
N ASN A 121 -5.38 -0.94 -24.76
CA ASN A 121 -4.21 -0.40 -24.07
C ASN A 121 -3.89 1.06 -24.43
N LYS A 122 -4.41 1.64 -25.52
CA LYS A 122 -4.18 3.06 -25.85
C LYS A 122 -4.68 4.01 -24.76
N TYR A 123 -5.61 3.58 -23.91
CA TYR A 123 -6.16 4.39 -22.83
C TYR A 123 -5.37 4.27 -21.51
N ILE A 124 -4.40 3.35 -21.39
CA ILE A 124 -3.75 3.09 -20.11
C ILE A 124 -3.12 4.35 -19.51
N VAL A 125 -2.34 5.10 -20.30
CA VAL A 125 -1.68 6.33 -19.84
C VAL A 125 -2.67 7.43 -19.42
N PRO A 126 -3.61 7.88 -20.27
CA PRO A 126 -4.52 8.97 -19.89
C PRO A 126 -5.45 8.58 -18.73
N VAL A 127 -5.87 7.32 -18.66
CA VAL A 127 -6.70 6.84 -17.56
C VAL A 127 -5.89 6.71 -16.28
N PHE A 128 -4.66 6.18 -16.35
CA PHE A 128 -3.76 6.10 -15.21
C PHE A 128 -3.52 7.49 -14.61
N GLN A 129 -3.13 8.47 -15.44
CA GLN A 129 -2.95 9.86 -14.99
C GLN A 129 -4.19 10.42 -14.29
N LYS A 130 -5.37 10.12 -14.81
CA LYS A 130 -6.64 10.57 -14.22
C LYS A 130 -6.89 9.94 -12.86
N ILE A 131 -6.72 8.62 -12.74
CA ILE A 131 -6.88 7.90 -11.48
C ILE A 131 -5.80 8.33 -10.47
N LEU A 132 -4.59 8.65 -10.94
CA LEU A 132 -3.47 9.17 -10.15
C LEU A 132 -3.78 10.46 -9.39
N ASN A 133 -4.68 11.29 -9.92
CA ASN A 133 -5.02 12.58 -9.32
C ASN A 133 -6.11 12.48 -8.24
N ARG A 134 -6.63 11.28 -7.98
CA ARG A 134 -7.56 11.03 -6.88
C ARG A 134 -6.78 11.06 -5.57
N LYS A 135 -7.36 11.65 -4.52
CA LYS A 135 -6.66 11.86 -3.25
C LYS A 135 -7.05 10.85 -2.17
N GLU A 136 -8.20 10.18 -2.34
CA GLU A 136 -8.60 9.11 -1.44
C GLU A 136 -7.77 7.84 -1.63
N THR A 137 -7.74 7.01 -0.60
CA THR A 137 -7.41 5.58 -0.71
C THR A 137 -8.68 4.77 -0.97
N ILE A 138 -8.52 3.53 -1.44
CA ILE A 138 -9.60 2.57 -1.54
C ILE A 138 -9.24 1.27 -0.83
N PRO A 139 -10.21 0.59 -0.22
CA PRO A 139 -10.01 -0.77 0.25
C PRO A 139 -9.70 -1.69 -0.94
N ILE A 140 -8.61 -2.44 -0.82
CA ILE A 140 -8.18 -3.45 -1.78
C ILE A 140 -8.16 -4.80 -1.07
N GLN A 141 -8.71 -5.80 -1.76
CA GLN A 141 -8.63 -7.19 -1.34
C GLN A 141 -8.07 -8.06 -2.47
N ASN A 142 -6.91 -8.66 -2.20
CA ASN A 142 -6.28 -9.63 -3.09
C ASN A 142 -6.04 -10.93 -2.33
N GLY A 143 -6.96 -11.88 -2.47
CA GLY A 143 -6.96 -13.08 -1.64
C GLY A 143 -7.17 -12.76 -0.17
N CYS A 144 -6.18 -13.10 0.67
CA CYS A 144 -6.16 -12.76 2.11
C CYS A 144 -5.51 -11.41 2.41
N LEU A 145 -4.94 -10.74 1.40
CA LEU A 145 -4.28 -9.46 1.60
C LEU A 145 -5.35 -8.36 1.55
N LEU A 146 -5.44 -7.60 2.63
CA LEU A 146 -6.30 -6.42 2.76
C LEU A 146 -5.42 -5.20 2.95
N SER A 147 -5.72 -4.12 2.24
CA SER A 147 -5.00 -2.85 2.32
C SER A 147 -5.90 -1.68 1.95
N ASP A 148 -5.51 -0.47 2.36
CA ASP A 148 -6.11 0.78 1.89
C ASP A 148 -5.05 1.52 1.07
N ASP A 149 -5.06 1.35 -0.25
CA ASP A 149 -4.02 1.89 -1.13
C ASP A 149 -4.56 2.96 -2.08
N HIS A 150 -3.64 3.62 -2.78
CA HIS A 150 -3.98 4.60 -3.80
C HIS A 150 -4.75 3.93 -4.97
N PRO A 151 -5.84 4.52 -5.49
CA PRO A 151 -6.67 3.95 -6.57
C PRO A 151 -5.91 3.58 -7.86
N ALA A 152 -4.75 4.19 -8.09
CA ALA A 152 -3.91 3.92 -9.25
C ALA A 152 -3.13 2.59 -9.15
N GLU A 153 -2.91 2.06 -7.94
CA GLU A 153 -2.10 0.86 -7.75
C GLU A 153 -2.71 -0.39 -8.43
N PRO A 154 -4.02 -0.68 -8.28
CA PRO A 154 -4.67 -1.75 -9.04
C PRO A 154 -4.42 -1.69 -10.55
N LEU A 155 -4.53 -0.50 -11.13
CA LEU A 155 -4.35 -0.28 -12.57
C LEU A 155 -2.89 -0.49 -12.98
N TYR A 156 -1.95 0.01 -12.18
CA TYR A 156 -0.52 -0.22 -12.40
C TYR A 156 -0.19 -1.70 -12.40
N TRP A 157 -0.55 -2.43 -11.33
CA TRP A 157 -0.23 -3.84 -11.20
C TRP A 157 -0.88 -4.69 -12.28
N LYS A 158 -2.12 -4.35 -12.64
CA LYS A 158 -2.82 -5.02 -13.72
C LYS A 158 -2.06 -4.89 -15.04
N TYR A 159 -1.61 -3.68 -15.39
CA TYR A 159 -0.85 -3.44 -16.61
C TYR A 159 0.54 -4.07 -16.55
N TYR A 160 1.27 -3.88 -15.45
CA TYR A 160 2.59 -4.47 -15.22
C TYR A 160 2.59 -5.99 -15.39
N ASN A 161 1.60 -6.68 -14.81
CA ASN A 161 1.50 -8.15 -14.85
C ASN A 161 1.03 -8.70 -16.21
N GLN A 162 0.56 -7.85 -17.14
CA GLN A 162 0.27 -8.27 -18.52
C GLN A 162 1.54 -8.36 -19.38
N LEU A 163 2.59 -7.64 -19.00
CA LEU A 163 3.85 -7.60 -19.73
C LEU A 163 4.71 -8.82 -19.39
N LYS A 164 5.44 -9.31 -20.39
CA LYS A 164 6.48 -10.32 -20.18
C LYS A 164 7.73 -9.71 -19.56
N PRO A 165 8.56 -10.48 -18.84
CA PRO A 165 9.78 -9.98 -18.22
C PRO A 165 10.70 -9.19 -19.18
N GLU A 166 10.81 -9.61 -20.43
CA GLU A 166 11.61 -8.95 -21.48
C GLU A 166 11.03 -7.60 -21.94
N GLU A 167 9.75 -7.33 -21.72
CA GLU A 167 9.04 -6.11 -22.15
C GLU A 167 9.11 -5.01 -21.09
N LEU A 168 9.29 -5.35 -19.81
CA LEU A 168 9.25 -4.42 -18.67
C LEU A 168 10.18 -3.20 -18.83
N LYS A 169 11.34 -3.40 -19.46
CA LYS A 169 12.34 -2.33 -19.65
C LYS A 169 12.03 -1.43 -20.85
N SER A 170 11.42 -1.98 -21.91
CA SER A 170 11.26 -1.32 -23.21
C SER A 170 9.85 -0.78 -23.45
N ASP A 171 8.85 -1.26 -22.72
CA ASP A 171 7.46 -0.82 -22.88
C ASP A 171 7.28 0.68 -22.62
N GLN A 172 6.68 1.37 -23.60
CA GLN A 172 6.55 2.83 -23.59
C GLN A 172 5.42 3.33 -22.70
N TYR A 173 4.40 2.52 -22.45
CA TYR A 173 3.32 2.89 -21.55
C TYR A 173 3.79 2.73 -20.11
N LEU A 174 4.38 1.59 -19.74
CA LEU A 174 4.94 1.37 -18.41
C LEU A 174 5.98 2.45 -18.08
N LYS A 175 6.82 2.86 -19.04
CA LYS A 175 7.75 3.99 -18.85
C LYS A 175 7.05 5.28 -18.43
N GLN A 176 5.90 5.58 -19.03
CA GLN A 176 5.11 6.77 -18.69
C GLN A 176 4.47 6.62 -17.31
N LEU A 177 3.88 5.45 -17.02
CA LEU A 177 3.29 5.15 -15.72
C LEU A 177 4.34 5.28 -14.60
N ASP A 178 5.49 4.64 -14.76
CA ASP A 178 6.63 4.72 -13.84
C ASP A 178 7.10 6.16 -13.60
N SER A 179 7.17 6.97 -14.67
CA SER A 179 7.58 8.38 -14.56
C SER A 179 6.55 9.22 -13.80
N MET A 180 5.26 8.92 -13.95
CA MET A 180 4.19 9.61 -13.22
C MET A 180 4.22 9.29 -11.72
N LEU A 181 4.55 8.04 -11.35
CA LEU A 181 4.65 7.61 -9.94
C LEU A 181 5.70 8.40 -9.16
N LEU A 182 6.76 8.90 -9.82
CA LEU A 182 7.80 9.71 -9.17
C LEU A 182 7.27 11.03 -8.58
N PHE A 183 6.09 11.47 -9.00
CA PHE A 183 5.45 12.71 -8.52
C PHE A 183 4.43 12.47 -7.42
N ILE A 184 4.28 11.23 -6.95
CA ILE A 184 3.38 10.88 -5.85
C ILE A 184 4.23 10.65 -4.60
N PRO A 185 4.28 11.61 -3.67
CA PRO A 185 5.13 11.52 -2.49
C PRO A 185 4.78 10.32 -1.59
N ASP A 186 3.52 9.89 -1.62
CA ASP A 186 2.97 8.85 -0.75
C ASP A 186 2.60 7.55 -1.51
N SER A 187 3.15 7.33 -2.71
CA SER A 187 2.96 6.04 -3.40
C SER A 187 3.49 4.89 -2.55
N SER A 188 2.93 3.68 -2.64
CA SER A 188 3.48 2.54 -1.88
C SER A 188 4.97 2.31 -2.13
N GLU A 189 5.67 1.80 -1.12
CA GLU A 189 7.10 1.44 -1.25
C GLU A 189 7.32 0.42 -2.36
N LEU A 190 6.39 -0.52 -2.54
CA LEU A 190 6.46 -1.58 -3.53
C LEU A 190 6.33 -1.05 -4.96
N ILE A 191 5.36 -0.17 -5.22
CA ILE A 191 5.15 0.38 -6.56
C ILE A 191 6.33 1.27 -6.96
N LEU A 192 6.85 2.09 -6.03
CA LEU A 192 8.01 2.94 -6.27
C LEU A 192 9.27 2.12 -6.51
N THR A 193 9.50 1.06 -5.73
CA THR A 193 10.61 0.11 -5.95
C THR A 193 10.55 -0.49 -7.35
N THR A 194 9.35 -0.87 -7.79
CA THR A 194 9.14 -1.49 -9.10
C THR A 194 9.42 -0.49 -10.24
N ALA A 195 8.91 0.74 -10.13
CA ALA A 195 9.16 1.79 -11.10
C ALA A 195 10.67 2.10 -11.23
N LEU A 196 11.39 2.15 -10.11
CA LEU A 196 12.82 2.48 -10.09
C LEU A 196 13.74 1.31 -10.50
N ARG A 197 13.29 0.06 -10.36
CA ARG A 197 14.09 -1.14 -10.67
C ARG A 197 14.32 -1.35 -12.16
N ASN A 198 13.36 -1.00 -13.00
CA ASN A 198 13.34 -1.46 -14.39
C ASN A 198 14.10 -0.58 -15.37
N ARG A 199 14.48 0.65 -14.99
CA ARG A 199 15.04 1.63 -15.91
C ARG A 199 15.87 2.69 -15.20
N THR A 200 16.71 3.37 -15.97
CA THR A 200 17.31 4.64 -15.59
C THR A 200 16.48 5.80 -16.13
N TYR A 201 16.53 6.93 -15.42
CA TYR A 201 15.73 8.12 -15.71
C TYR A 201 16.61 9.28 -16.19
N SER A 202 15.99 10.19 -16.95
CA SER A 202 16.63 11.43 -17.39
C SER A 202 16.94 12.35 -16.20
N ASP A 203 17.92 13.25 -16.36
CA ASP A 203 18.36 14.19 -15.33
C ASP A 203 17.23 15.01 -14.68
N GLY A 204 16.22 15.41 -15.45
CA GLY A 204 15.05 16.11 -14.93
C GLY A 204 14.26 15.30 -13.90
N LEU A 205 14.12 13.99 -14.12
CA LEU A 205 13.47 13.06 -13.21
C LEU A 205 14.40 12.63 -12.07
N ASN A 206 15.73 12.58 -12.29
CA ASN A 206 16.70 12.31 -11.22
C ASN A 206 16.63 13.36 -10.10
N LYS A 207 16.35 14.63 -10.43
CA LYS A 207 16.06 15.65 -9.41
C LYS A 207 14.82 15.33 -8.59
N GLN A 208 13.76 14.82 -9.21
CA GLN A 208 12.55 14.39 -8.50
C GLN A 208 12.82 13.16 -7.63
N ILE A 209 13.61 12.20 -8.11
CA ILE A 209 14.03 11.03 -7.32
C ILE A 209 14.90 11.47 -6.13
N ALA A 210 15.77 12.47 -6.29
CA ALA A 210 16.51 13.07 -5.17
C ALA A 210 15.60 13.69 -4.12
N LYS A 211 14.51 14.35 -4.51
CA LYS A 211 13.50 14.83 -3.54
C LYS A 211 12.85 13.67 -2.79
N LEU A 212 12.41 12.64 -3.51
CA LEU A 212 11.86 11.44 -2.88
C LEU A 212 12.86 10.81 -1.88
N ALA A 213 14.14 10.76 -2.25
CA ALA A 213 15.19 10.17 -1.43
C ALA A 213 15.51 10.99 -0.18
N PHE A 214 15.71 12.30 -0.31
CA PHE A 214 16.30 13.14 0.74
C PHE A 214 15.30 14.05 1.46
N GLU A 215 14.18 14.40 0.83
CA GLU A 215 13.11 15.21 1.45
C GLU A 215 12.00 14.30 1.99
N ASN A 216 11.62 13.27 1.22
CA ASN A 216 10.57 12.32 1.61
C ASN A 216 11.13 11.03 2.24
N HIS A 217 12.45 10.89 2.34
CA HIS A 217 13.13 9.75 2.98
C HIS A 217 12.70 8.38 2.43
N ARG A 218 12.36 8.30 1.13
CA ARG A 218 11.90 7.08 0.47
C ARG A 218 13.08 6.16 0.16
N THR A 219 13.15 5.01 0.82
CA THR A 219 14.21 4.00 0.64
C THR A 219 14.43 3.58 -0.82
N PRO A 220 13.40 3.33 -1.65
CA PRO A 220 13.58 2.91 -3.03
C PRO A 220 14.31 3.96 -3.86
N ALA A 221 14.03 5.24 -3.61
CA ALA A 221 14.71 6.35 -4.25
C ALA A 221 16.18 6.46 -3.81
N LEU A 222 16.45 6.26 -2.52
CA LEU A 222 17.83 6.19 -2.00
C LEU A 222 18.64 5.07 -2.66
N LEU A 223 18.07 3.87 -2.73
CA LEU A 223 18.72 2.71 -3.34
C LEU A 223 18.95 2.93 -4.85
N TYR A 224 17.98 3.51 -5.54
CA TYR A 224 18.14 3.87 -6.96
C TYR A 224 19.31 4.84 -7.17
N LEU A 225 19.37 5.93 -6.39
CA LEU A 225 20.47 6.91 -6.51
C LEU A 225 21.81 6.28 -6.15
N ASN A 226 21.86 5.39 -5.16
CA ASN A 226 23.07 4.65 -4.84
C ASN A 226 23.50 3.69 -5.98
N SER A 227 22.58 3.09 -6.72
CA SER A 227 22.93 2.20 -7.83
C SER A 227 23.42 2.95 -9.07
N TRP A 228 22.82 4.09 -9.40
CA TRP A 228 23.03 4.75 -10.70
C TRP A 228 23.71 6.11 -10.64
N HIS A 229 23.60 6.80 -9.51
CA HIS A 229 24.05 8.19 -9.34
C HIS A 229 24.91 8.37 -8.08
N LYS A 230 25.55 7.29 -7.60
CA LYS A 230 26.30 7.25 -6.34
C LYS A 230 27.31 8.39 -6.21
N LYS A 231 28.05 8.66 -7.29
CA LYS A 231 29.08 9.69 -7.32
C LYS A 231 28.51 11.09 -7.14
N ASP A 232 27.37 11.36 -7.76
CA ASP A 232 26.75 12.70 -7.76
C ASP A 232 26.07 13.01 -6.42
N TYR A 233 25.65 11.98 -5.69
CA TYR A 233 24.93 12.09 -4.42
C TYR A 233 25.68 11.46 -3.24
N ALA A 234 27.00 11.34 -3.30
CA ALA A 234 27.77 10.56 -2.32
C ALA A 234 27.57 11.02 -0.87
N ASP A 235 27.66 12.32 -0.62
CA ASP A 235 27.50 12.90 0.72
C ASP A 235 26.08 12.76 1.27
N PRO A 236 25.00 13.16 0.57
CA PRO A 236 23.65 13.00 1.08
C PRO A 236 23.24 11.52 1.22
N LEU A 237 23.72 10.62 0.34
CA LEU A 237 23.47 9.18 0.49
C LEU A 237 24.08 8.62 1.77
N GLN A 238 25.35 8.93 2.06
CA GLN A 238 26.01 8.46 3.28
C GLN A 238 25.26 8.93 4.53
N LYS A 239 24.80 10.18 4.55
CA LYS A 239 24.00 10.72 5.67
C LYS A 239 22.70 9.96 5.88
N GLU A 240 21.98 9.62 4.81
CA GLU A 240 20.74 8.84 4.92
C GLU A 240 20.99 7.39 5.34
N PHE A 241 22.02 6.73 4.82
CA PHE A 241 22.34 5.38 5.26
C PHE A 241 22.77 5.33 6.72
N ILE A 242 23.52 6.32 7.20
CA ILE A 242 23.81 6.48 8.64
C ILE A 242 22.50 6.60 9.44
N ARG A 243 21.57 7.47 9.01
CA ARG A 243 20.27 7.63 9.67
C ARG A 243 19.48 6.32 9.73
N LEU A 244 19.49 5.53 8.65
CA LEU A 244 18.82 4.23 8.60
C LEU A 244 19.49 3.19 9.52
N ILE A 245 20.83 3.16 9.58
CA ILE A 245 21.58 2.26 10.46
C ILE A 245 21.35 2.62 11.94
N GLU A 246 21.23 3.91 12.27
CA GLU A 246 20.99 4.36 13.65
C GLU A 246 19.52 4.19 14.09
N ASN A 247 18.60 3.98 13.16
CA ASN A 247 17.19 3.78 13.48
C ASN A 247 16.89 2.37 14.00
N ASN A 248 16.69 2.26 15.31
CA ASN A 248 16.37 0.99 15.98
C ASN A 248 14.96 0.44 15.68
N SER A 249 14.10 1.19 14.97
CA SER A 249 12.80 0.65 14.51
C SER A 249 12.93 -0.25 13.28
N ILE A 250 14.08 -0.20 12.59
CA ILE A 250 14.40 -1.06 11.46
C ILE A 250 15.05 -2.33 12.03
N ASP A 251 14.66 -3.49 11.52
CA ASP A 251 15.27 -4.75 11.94
C ASP A 251 16.76 -4.82 11.57
N ASN A 252 17.49 -5.67 12.28
CA ASN A 252 18.94 -5.72 12.12
C ASN A 252 19.38 -6.21 10.74
N GLU A 253 18.59 -7.05 10.05
CA GLU A 253 18.92 -7.53 8.72
C GLU A 253 18.96 -6.37 7.71
N HIS A 254 17.92 -5.52 7.70
CA HIS A 254 17.92 -4.33 6.85
C HIS A 254 19.01 -3.32 7.25
N ARG A 255 19.29 -3.16 8.55
CA ARG A 255 20.38 -2.27 9.02
C ARG A 255 21.75 -2.77 8.54
N ARG A 256 22.00 -4.09 8.54
CA ARG A 256 23.23 -4.68 7.99
C ARG A 256 23.33 -4.48 6.48
N TYR A 257 22.22 -4.59 5.75
CA TYR A 257 22.18 -4.25 4.34
C TYR A 257 22.60 -2.79 4.09
N TYR A 258 22.06 -1.84 4.85
CA TYR A 258 22.47 -0.43 4.75
C TYR A 258 23.92 -0.19 5.18
N LEU A 259 24.42 -0.94 6.18
CA LEU A 259 25.84 -0.89 6.56
C LEU A 259 26.74 -1.30 5.40
N SER A 260 26.44 -2.40 4.71
CA SER A 260 27.23 -2.82 3.54
C SER A 260 27.24 -1.74 2.45
N ILE A 261 26.10 -1.08 2.23
CA ILE A 261 26.05 0.06 1.30
C ILE A 261 26.91 1.22 1.79
N LEU A 262 26.85 1.59 3.07
CA LEU A 262 27.67 2.67 3.64
C LEU A 262 29.16 2.37 3.52
N LEU A 263 29.58 1.14 3.81
CA LEU A 263 30.96 0.68 3.70
C LEU A 263 31.49 0.79 2.26
N SER A 264 30.62 0.56 1.27
CA SER A 264 31.00 0.66 -0.15
C SER A 264 31.40 2.08 -0.59
N PHE A 265 31.19 3.12 0.23
CA PHE A 265 31.71 4.47 -0.03
C PHE A 265 33.20 4.61 0.32
N ASN A 266 33.80 3.64 1.04
CA ASN A 266 35.20 3.64 1.47
C ASN A 266 35.61 4.96 2.17
N ASN A 267 34.69 5.55 2.94
CA ASN A 267 34.91 6.82 3.62
C ASN A 267 35.30 6.59 5.09
N LYS A 268 36.55 6.91 5.41
CA LYS A 268 37.13 6.75 6.76
C LYS A 268 36.45 7.64 7.81
N GLU A 269 35.78 8.72 7.40
CA GLU A 269 35.03 9.58 8.32
C GLU A 269 33.86 8.84 8.99
N ASN A 270 33.33 7.80 8.35
CA ASN A 270 32.24 6.99 8.89
C ASN A 270 32.70 6.01 9.99
N LYS A 271 34.02 5.86 10.20
CA LYS A 271 34.61 4.85 11.11
C LYS A 271 33.93 4.81 12.48
N LYS A 272 33.75 5.97 13.12
CA LYS A 272 33.17 6.06 14.47
C LYS A 272 31.74 5.52 14.52
N ILE A 273 30.93 5.85 13.51
CA ILE A 273 29.52 5.45 13.44
C ILE A 273 29.41 3.95 13.16
N ILE A 274 30.22 3.44 12.23
CA ILE A 274 30.28 2.00 11.93
C ILE A 274 30.64 1.21 13.19
N LEU A 275 31.70 1.59 13.90
CA LEU A 275 32.12 0.93 15.16
C LEU A 275 31.02 0.94 16.23
N ASN A 276 30.31 2.06 16.38
CA ASN A 276 29.19 2.16 17.31
C ASN A 276 28.02 1.24 16.95
N TYR A 277 27.81 0.93 15.66
CA TYR A 277 26.81 -0.05 15.23
C TYR A 277 27.31 -1.49 15.43
N ILE A 278 28.49 -1.84 14.92
CA ILE A 278 29.02 -3.22 14.96
C ILE A 278 29.43 -3.70 16.36
N SER A 279 29.53 -2.81 17.34
CA SER A 279 29.68 -3.17 18.75
C SER A 279 28.37 -3.60 19.42
N LYS A 280 27.22 -3.26 18.82
CA LYS A 280 25.88 -3.54 19.37
C LYS A 280 25.19 -4.73 18.69
N ASP A 281 25.49 -4.95 17.42
CA ASP A 281 25.10 -6.15 16.69
C ASP A 281 26.36 -6.99 16.48
N SER A 282 26.35 -8.28 16.81
CA SER A 282 27.48 -9.18 16.55
C SER A 282 27.28 -10.05 15.30
N GLN A 283 26.07 -10.05 14.72
CA GLN A 283 25.72 -10.93 13.59
C GLN A 283 26.42 -10.55 12.28
N TRP A 284 26.90 -9.31 12.13
CA TRP A 284 27.70 -8.90 10.98
C TRP A 284 29.00 -9.73 10.82
N LYS A 285 29.48 -10.39 11.88
CA LYS A 285 30.64 -11.28 11.83
C LYS A 285 30.40 -12.54 10.99
N GLU A 286 29.14 -12.83 10.66
CA GLU A 286 28.78 -13.93 9.77
C GLU A 286 28.73 -13.50 8.29
N GLU A 287 28.89 -12.20 8.01
CA GLU A 287 28.79 -11.64 6.66
C GLU A 287 30.18 -11.28 6.07
N ASP A 288 30.74 -12.18 5.26
CA ASP A 288 32.05 -12.01 4.59
C ASP A 288 32.18 -10.67 3.84
N LEU A 289 31.08 -10.20 3.24
CA LEU A 289 31.05 -8.93 2.53
C LEU A 289 31.31 -7.75 3.46
N ILE A 290 30.70 -7.71 4.64
CA ILE A 290 30.93 -6.64 5.62
C ILE A 290 32.38 -6.68 6.09
N ILE A 291 32.88 -7.87 6.47
CA ILE A 291 34.25 -8.05 6.97
C ILE A 291 35.26 -7.53 5.94
N SER A 292 35.14 -7.95 4.68
CA SER A 292 36.05 -7.54 3.61
C SER A 292 36.01 -6.02 3.30
N GLN A 293 34.94 -5.32 3.66
CA GLN A 293 34.78 -3.88 3.42
C GLN A 293 35.18 -2.99 4.60
N LEU A 294 35.30 -3.54 5.82
CA LEU A 294 35.70 -2.78 7.02
C LEU A 294 37.10 -2.16 6.86
N GLU A 295 38.06 -2.93 6.35
CA GLU A 295 39.44 -2.47 6.14
C GLU A 295 39.50 -1.27 5.18
N ASN A 296 38.67 -1.27 4.13
CA ASN A 296 38.57 -0.17 3.18
C ASN A 296 38.04 1.13 3.82
N SER A 297 37.29 1.00 4.91
CA SER A 297 36.80 2.12 5.72
C SER A 297 37.75 2.48 6.89
N GLY A 298 38.95 1.90 6.92
CA GLY A 298 39.96 2.16 7.95
C GLY A 298 39.67 1.50 9.30
N ILE A 299 38.85 0.44 9.29
CA ILE A 299 38.51 -0.36 10.47
C ILE A 299 39.28 -1.68 10.38
N THR A 300 40.18 -1.93 11.32
CA THR A 300 40.98 -3.15 11.39
C THR A 300 40.42 -4.09 12.45
N SER A 301 40.90 -5.35 12.46
CA SER A 301 40.50 -6.33 13.46
C SER A 301 40.77 -5.89 14.90
N GLU A 302 41.76 -5.05 15.14
CA GLU A 302 42.04 -4.46 16.46
C GLU A 302 40.92 -3.52 16.94
N ASP A 303 40.14 -2.92 16.04
CA ASP A 303 39.08 -1.98 16.39
C ASP A 303 37.78 -2.67 16.89
N TYR A 304 37.60 -3.97 16.60
CA TYR A 304 36.33 -4.70 16.84
C TYR A 304 36.47 -6.08 17.50
N ASN A 305 37.70 -6.44 17.88
CA ASN A 305 38.00 -7.62 18.68
C ASN A 305 37.86 -7.34 20.18
#